data_AF-A0A5B2YSR6-F1
#
_entry.id   AF-A0A5B2YSR6-F1
#
_cell.length_a   1.000
_cell.length_b   1.000
_cell.length_c   1.000
_cell.angle_alpha   90.00
_cell.angle_beta   90.00
_cell.angle_gamma   90.00
#
_symmetry.space_group_name_H-M   'P 1'
#
loop_
_entity.id
_entity.type
_entity.pdbx_description
1 polymer ?
#
loop_
_entity_poly.entity_id
_entity_poly.type
_entity_poly.pdbx_seq_one_letter_code
_entity_poly.pdbx_strand_id
1 'polypeptide(L)'
;MKVVYLWKNGQQVLVFSNSDGEYVYPKDKWTEQKPPTGIYAPFYYDGKSWIGQSKEDFESNVEVPEVEPDEKDLVIATLSETVLSQQEEIKNVRKDIASILEILLSNGGTPNV
;
A
#
# COMPACT_ATOMS: atom_id res chain seq x y z
N MET A 1 -10.17 -22.28 32.01
CA MET A 1 -9.67 -21.44 30.88
C MET A 1 -10.47 -20.15 30.88
N LYS A 2 -9.80 -19.01 30.81
CA LYS A 2 -10.44 -17.70 30.69
C LYS A 2 -9.84 -16.92 29.51
N VAL A 3 -10.53 -15.87 29.11
CA VAL A 3 -10.11 -14.95 28.05
C VAL A 3 -9.90 -13.58 28.66
N VAL A 4 -8.77 -12.95 28.37
CA VAL A 4 -8.50 -11.54 28.68
C VAL A 4 -8.06 -10.79 27.43
N TYR A 5 -8.12 -9.46 27.48
CA TYR A 5 -7.79 -8.58 26.36
C TYR A 5 -6.68 -7.61 26.75
N LEU A 6 -5.64 -7.50 25.94
CA LEU A 6 -4.53 -6.56 26.18
C LEU A 6 -5.00 -5.12 26.00
N TRP A 7 -4.67 -4.23 26.95
CA TRP A 7 -5.11 -2.83 26.91
C TRP A 7 -4.66 -2.10 25.64
N LYS A 8 -3.49 -2.46 25.09
CA LYS A 8 -2.88 -1.75 23.98
C LYS A 8 -3.70 -1.80 22.68
N ASN A 9 -4.43 -2.90 22.44
CA ASN A 9 -5.01 -3.19 21.13
C ASN A 9 -6.19 -4.18 21.16
N GLY A 10 -6.65 -4.61 22.33
CA GLY A 10 -7.72 -5.59 22.43
C GLY A 10 -7.34 -7.01 22.01
N GLN A 11 -6.04 -7.32 21.87
CA GLN A 11 -5.62 -8.67 21.53
C GLN A 11 -6.09 -9.67 22.59
N GLN A 12 -6.76 -10.73 22.12
CA GLN A 12 -7.27 -11.80 22.96
C GLN A 12 -6.12 -12.71 23.44
N VAL A 13 -6.09 -13.00 24.73
CA VAL A 13 -5.14 -13.94 25.35
C VAL A 13 -5.90 -14.96 26.17
N LEU A 14 -5.58 -16.24 25.96
CA LEU A 14 -6.11 -17.36 26.75
C LEU A 14 -5.27 -17.52 28.01
N VAL A 15 -5.93 -17.58 29.17
CA VAL A 15 -5.28 -17.84 30.46
C VAL A 15 -5.72 -19.18 31.05
N PHE A 16 -4.75 -19.90 31.61
CA PHE A 16 -4.90 -21.23 32.16
C PHE A 16 -4.53 -21.24 33.64
N SER A 17 -5.12 -22.17 34.39
CA SER A 17 -4.73 -22.41 35.78
C SER A 17 -3.40 -23.16 35.84
N ASN A 18 -2.56 -22.81 36.80
CA ASN A 18 -1.36 -23.58 37.14
C ASN A 18 -1.71 -24.82 38.00
N SER A 19 -0.69 -25.54 38.47
CA SER A 19 -0.83 -26.70 39.36
C SER A 19 -1.54 -26.40 40.69
N ASP A 20 -1.49 -25.15 41.13
CA ASP A 20 -2.08 -24.68 42.39
C ASP A 20 -3.52 -24.15 42.21
N GLY A 21 -4.05 -24.22 40.97
CA GLY A 21 -5.39 -23.77 40.62
C GLY A 21 -5.51 -22.28 40.29
N GLU A 22 -4.44 -21.50 40.42
CA GLU A 22 -4.42 -20.06 40.14
C GLU A 22 -4.23 -19.76 38.65
N TYR A 23 -4.96 -18.78 38.13
CA TYR A 23 -4.83 -18.35 36.73
C TYR A 23 -3.53 -17.59 36.49
N VAL A 24 -2.77 -17.99 35.47
CA VAL A 24 -1.57 -17.28 35.02
C VAL A 24 -1.95 -16.23 33.98
N TYR A 25 -1.86 -14.96 34.35
CA TYR A 25 -2.21 -13.83 33.51
C TYR A 25 -1.01 -13.29 32.71
N PRO A 26 -1.24 -12.53 31.62
CA PRO A 26 -0.18 -11.86 30.86
C PRO A 26 0.62 -10.86 31.72
N LYS A 27 1.88 -10.63 31.35
CA LYS A 27 2.73 -9.60 31.98
C LYS A 27 2.27 -8.18 31.67
N ASP A 28 1.68 -7.98 30.48
CA ASP A 28 1.15 -6.68 30.05
C ASP A 28 -0.19 -6.36 30.71
N LYS A 29 -0.58 -5.08 30.70
CA LYS A 29 -1.90 -4.66 31.21
C LYS A 29 -3.03 -5.30 30.40
N TRP A 30 -3.99 -5.87 31.12
CA TRP A 30 -5.11 -6.62 30.54
C TRP A 30 -6.43 -6.28 31.22
N THR A 31 -7.53 -6.55 30.54
CA THR A 31 -8.90 -6.39 31.04
C THR A 31 -9.74 -7.61 30.65
N GLU A 32 -10.72 -7.98 31.48
CA GLU A 32 -11.74 -8.97 31.09
C GLU A 32 -12.80 -8.35 30.16
N GLN A 33 -12.83 -7.01 30.05
CA GLN A 33 -13.78 -6.30 29.20
C GLN A 33 -13.37 -6.40 27.73
N LYS A 34 -14.21 -7.06 26.93
CA LYS A 34 -14.01 -7.19 25.48
C LYS A 34 -14.09 -5.82 24.79
N PRO A 35 -13.22 -5.52 23.80
CA PRO A 35 -13.41 -4.36 22.93
C PRO A 35 -14.81 -4.32 22.31
N PRO A 36 -15.47 -3.16 22.24
CA PRO A 36 -16.75 -3.02 21.57
C PRO A 36 -16.68 -3.51 20.12
N THR A 37 -17.72 -4.22 19.67
CA THR A 37 -17.82 -4.62 18.27
C THR A 37 -17.91 -3.37 17.40
N GLY A 38 -17.06 -3.27 16.37
CA GLY A 38 -17.06 -2.13 15.44
C GLY A 38 -16.12 -0.98 15.81
N ILE A 39 -15.37 -1.09 16.92
CA ILE A 39 -14.27 -0.17 17.19
C ILE A 39 -13.17 -0.32 16.13
N TYR A 40 -12.82 0.78 15.48
CA TYR A 40 -11.85 0.83 14.40
C TYR A 40 -10.46 1.13 14.95
N ALA A 41 -9.46 0.42 14.44
CA ALA A 41 -8.07 0.58 14.89
C ALA A 41 -7.47 1.91 14.38
N PRO A 42 -6.57 2.55 15.16
CA PRO A 42 -6.06 2.13 16.47
C PRO A 42 -7.04 2.44 17.63
N PHE A 43 -7.08 1.55 18.63
CA PHE A 43 -7.86 1.72 19.86
C PHE A 43 -7.13 1.10 21.07
N TYR A 44 -7.46 1.55 22.28
CA TYR A 44 -6.84 1.06 23.52
C TYR A 44 -7.81 1.12 24.71
N TYR A 45 -7.47 0.48 25.83
CA TYR A 45 -8.23 0.54 27.07
C TYR A 45 -7.56 1.51 28.06
N ASP A 46 -8.32 2.48 28.59
CA ASP A 46 -7.80 3.53 29.48
C ASP A 46 -7.79 3.15 30.98
N GLY A 47 -8.26 1.94 31.30
CA GLY A 47 -8.44 1.45 32.67
C GLY A 47 -9.91 1.47 33.14
N LYS A 48 -10.81 2.08 32.37
CA LYS A 48 -12.26 2.10 32.62
C LYS A 48 -13.06 1.65 31.39
N SER A 49 -12.68 2.09 30.19
CA SER A 49 -13.37 1.84 28.93
C SER A 49 -12.41 1.78 27.74
N TRP A 50 -12.90 1.21 26.63
CA TRP A 50 -12.20 1.20 25.35
C TRP A 50 -12.33 2.56 24.66
N ILE A 51 -11.20 3.15 24.29
CA ILE A 51 -11.05 4.42 23.58
C ILE A 51 -10.67 4.14 22.13
N GLY A 52 -11.47 4.65 21.21
CA GLY A 52 -11.30 4.52 19.77
C GLY A 52 -12.49 5.18 19.06
N GLN A 53 -12.60 4.99 17.76
CA GLN A 53 -13.67 5.54 16.93
C GLN A 53 -14.31 4.42 16.10
N SER A 54 -15.51 4.64 15.56
CA SER A 54 -16.06 3.73 14.57
C SER A 54 -15.40 3.93 13.20
N LYS A 55 -15.60 2.98 12.29
CA LYS A 55 -15.14 3.14 10.90
C LYS A 55 -15.82 4.35 10.23
N GLU A 56 -17.10 4.55 10.48
CA GLU A 56 -17.89 5.65 9.92
C GLU A 56 -17.41 7.01 10.44
N ASP A 57 -17.13 7.11 11.75
CA ASP A 57 -16.55 8.31 12.34
C ASP A 57 -15.16 8.59 11.77
N PHE A 58 -14.34 7.56 11.57
CA PHE A 58 -13.03 7.73 10.94
C PHE A 58 -13.18 8.24 9.50
N GLU A 59 -13.96 7.56 8.67
CA GLU A 59 -14.13 7.90 7.25
C GLU A 59 -14.76 9.29 7.04
N SER A 60 -15.66 9.73 7.92
CA SER A 60 -16.27 11.06 7.85
C SER A 60 -15.34 12.19 8.32
N ASN A 61 -14.37 11.90 9.19
CA ASN A 61 -13.39 12.87 9.70
C ASN A 61 -12.04 12.80 8.99
N VAL A 62 -11.83 11.83 8.10
CA VAL A 62 -10.67 11.80 7.21
C VAL A 62 -10.88 12.88 6.16
N GLU A 63 -10.28 14.04 6.39
CA GLU A 63 -10.02 14.98 5.31
C GLU A 63 -9.11 14.27 4.31
N VAL A 64 -9.66 13.88 3.15
CA VAL A 64 -8.83 13.51 2.01
C VAL A 64 -8.25 14.82 1.51
N PRO A 65 -6.94 15.10 1.71
CA PRO A 65 -6.38 16.33 1.22
C PRO A 65 -6.57 16.33 -0.30
N GLU A 66 -7.22 17.36 -0.82
CA GLU A 66 -7.22 17.64 -2.25
C GLU A 66 -5.79 18.06 -2.59
N VAL A 67 -4.99 17.08 -3.01
CA VAL A 67 -3.60 17.33 -3.40
C VAL A 67 -3.66 17.93 -4.80
N GLU A 68 -3.61 19.26 -4.88
CA GLU A 68 -3.39 19.93 -6.16
C GLU A 68 -2.01 19.56 -6.70
N PRO A 69 -1.87 19.24 -8.00
CA PRO A 69 -0.57 18.97 -8.60
C PRO A 69 0.35 20.16 -8.39
N ASP A 70 1.53 19.91 -7.82
CA ASP A 70 2.53 20.96 -7.63
C ASP A 70 3.36 21.20 -8.91
N GLU A 71 4.23 22.21 -8.89
CA GLU A 71 5.10 22.53 -10.03
C GLU A 71 5.97 21.32 -10.45
N LYS A 72 6.38 20.48 -9.50
CA LYS A 72 7.19 19.30 -9.80
C LYS A 72 6.35 18.23 -10.49
N ASP A 73 5.10 18.06 -10.09
CA ASP A 73 4.17 17.15 -10.76
C ASP A 73 3.97 17.53 -12.23
N LEU A 74 3.81 18.83 -12.50
CA LEU A 74 3.74 19.36 -13.87
C LEU A 74 5.03 19.10 -14.66
N VAL A 75 6.20 19.38 -14.05
CA VAL A 75 7.50 19.11 -14.67
C VAL A 75 7.67 17.63 -14.98
N ILE A 76 7.30 16.74 -14.06
CA ILE A 76 7.36 15.28 -14.27
C ILE A 76 6.45 14.87 -15.42
N ALA A 77 5.24 15.42 -15.51
CA ALA A 77 4.31 15.14 -16.59
C ALA A 77 4.88 15.57 -17.95
N THR A 78 5.38 16.81 -18.05
CA THR A 78 5.99 17.33 -19.29
C THR A 78 7.23 16.54 -19.70
N LEU A 79 8.09 16.18 -18.75
CA LEU A 79 9.26 15.36 -19.03
C LEU A 79 8.86 13.96 -19.50
N SER A 80 7.82 13.37 -18.90
CA SER A 80 7.30 12.06 -19.31
C SER A 80 6.74 12.09 -20.73
N GLU A 81 5.98 13.13 -21.09
CA GLU A 81 5.50 13.35 -22.45
C GLU A 81 6.65 13.50 -23.44
N THR A 82 7.67 14.29 -23.09
CA THR A 82 8.86 14.49 -23.92
C THR A 82 9.60 13.17 -24.16
N VAL A 83 9.77 12.35 -23.12
CA VAL A 83 10.41 11.03 -23.23
C VAL A 83 9.62 10.11 -24.15
N LEU A 84 8.29 10.09 -24.06
CA LEU A 84 7.44 9.28 -24.94
C LEU A 84 7.58 9.70 -26.41
N SER A 85 7.54 11.01 -26.68
CA SER A 85 7.73 11.55 -28.03
C SER A 85 9.10 11.17 -28.60
N GLN A 86 10.17 11.33 -27.82
CA GLN A 86 11.52 10.92 -28.24
C GLN A 86 11.64 9.43 -28.51
N GLN A 87 10.99 8.58 -27.70
CA GLN A 87 10.98 7.13 -27.93
C GLN A 87 10.26 6.76 -29.23
N GLU A 88 9.18 7.46 -29.57
CA GLU A 88 8.47 7.27 -30.83
C GLU A 88 9.34 7.66 -32.04
N GLU A 89 10.02 8.81 -31.97
CA GLU A 89 10.96 9.23 -33.02
C GLU A 89 12.10 8.22 -33.22
N ILE A 90 12.71 7.73 -32.14
CA ILE A 90 13.76 6.70 -32.20
C ILE A 90 13.23 5.43 -32.86
N LYS A 91 11.99 5.03 -32.55
CA LYS A 91 11.36 3.85 -33.16
C LYS A 91 11.17 4.04 -34.66
N ASN A 92 10.73 5.23 -35.09
CA ASN A 92 10.56 5.56 -36.50
C ASN A 92 11.90 5.56 -37.24
N VAL A 93 12.93 6.21 -36.69
CA VAL A 93 14.29 6.20 -37.27
C VAL A 93 14.83 4.77 -37.41
N ARG A 94 14.63 3.91 -36.41
CA ARG A 94 15.05 2.50 -36.49
C ARG A 94 14.33 1.75 -37.61
N LYS A 95 13.04 2.02 -37.82
CA LYS A 95 12.25 1.44 -38.91
C LYS A 95 12.77 1.91 -40.27
N ASP A 96 13.08 3.19 -40.41
CA ASP A 96 13.62 3.75 -41.66
C ASP A 96 14.99 3.13 -41.99
N ILE A 97 15.87 3.01 -40.99
CA ILE A 97 17.16 2.32 -41.14
C ILE A 97 16.96 0.87 -41.59
N ALA A 98 16.05 0.12 -40.97
CA ALA A 98 15.76 -1.26 -41.36
C ALA A 98 15.29 -1.32 -42.83
N SER A 99 14.40 -0.41 -43.23
CA SER A 99 13.87 -0.34 -44.59
C SER A 99 14.96 -0.03 -45.62
N ILE A 100 15.88 0.89 -45.31
CA ILE A 100 17.03 1.21 -46.17
C ILE A 100 17.97 0.01 -46.30
N LEU A 101 18.25 -0.68 -45.20
CA LEU A 101 19.10 -1.87 -45.21
C LEU A 101 18.50 -2.98 -46.07
N GLU A 102 17.18 -3.21 -45.98
CA GLU A 102 16.48 -4.17 -46.85
C GLU A 102 16.62 -3.82 -48.33
N ILE A 103 16.47 -2.55 -48.70
CA ILE A 103 16.65 -2.07 -50.08
C ILE A 103 18.08 -2.32 -50.56
N LEU A 104 19.09 -1.98 -49.75
CA LEU A 104 20.50 -2.16 -50.11
C LEU A 104 20.87 -3.64 -50.29
N LEU A 105 20.38 -4.51 -49.41
CA LEU A 105 20.59 -5.96 -49.51
C LEU A 105 19.85 -6.55 -50.71
N SER A 106 18.65 -6.06 -51.03
CA SER A 106 17.87 -6.50 -52.18
C SER A 106 18.46 -6.03 -53.51
N ASN A 107 19.04 -4.83 -53.56
CA ASN A 107 19.66 -4.27 -54.76
C ASN A 107 21.13 -4.69 -54.95
N GLY A 108 21.78 -5.24 -53.91
CA GLY A 108 23.15 -5.77 -53.95
C GLY A 108 23.26 -7.23 -54.42
N GLY A 109 22.15 -7.89 -54.74
CA GLY A 109 22.09 -9.25 -55.26
C GLY A 109 22.40 -9.35 -56.76
N THR A 110 23.68 -9.48 -57.10
CA THR A 110 24.30 -9.93 -58.38
C THR A 110 23.88 -9.26 -59.70
N PRO A 111 24.81 -8.61 -60.45
CA PRO A 111 24.71 -8.58 -61.90
C PRO A 111 25.14 -9.96 -62.42
N ASN A 112 24.17 -10.76 -62.86
CA ASN A 112 24.44 -11.87 -63.76
C ASN A 112 24.51 -11.29 -65.18
N VAL A 113 25.71 -11.25 -65.76
CA VAL A 113 26.14 -11.54 -67.15
C VAL A 113 27.51 -10.91 -67.36
#